data_AF-A0A959S077-F1
#
_entry.id   AF-A0A959S077-F1
#
_cell.length_a   1.000
_cell.length_b   1.000
_cell.length_c   1.000
_cell.angle_alpha   90.00
_cell.angle_beta   90.00
_cell.angle_gamma   90.00
#
_symmetry.space_group_name_H-M   'P 1'
#
loop_
_entity.id
_entity.type
_entity.pdbx_description
1 polymer ?
#
loop_
_entity_poly.entity_id
_entity_poly.type
_entity_poly.pdbx_seq_one_letter_code
_entity_poly.pdbx_strand_id
1 'polypeptide(L)'
;AINKYESIVDFDFPRIDPILSEDEINEISEDYYIKIIPYFSNADRFNAVHLMAEPTFTFCLVSKLLKKGIEVIASTTKGEIKNTKEEGEIEFVKFRKYSNF
;
A
#
# COMPACT_ATOMS: atom_id res chain seq x y z
N ALA A 1 8.23 -8.32 10.00
CA ALA A 1 8.70 -7.80 8.71
C ALA A 1 10.22 -7.95 8.56
N ILE A 2 11.02 -7.38 9.47
CA ILE A 2 12.49 -7.42 9.44
C ILE A 2 13.08 -8.83 9.26
N ASN A 3 12.58 -9.82 10.01
CA ASN A 3 13.05 -11.23 9.89
C ASN A 3 12.83 -11.88 8.51
N LYS A 4 12.01 -11.27 7.64
CA LYS A 4 11.65 -11.83 6.32
C LYS A 4 12.15 -10.98 5.15
N TYR A 5 12.20 -9.66 5.32
CA TYR A 5 12.52 -8.73 4.23
C TYR A 5 13.88 -8.04 4.39
N GLU A 6 14.59 -8.30 5.50
CA GLU A 6 15.95 -7.83 5.82
C GLU A 6 16.11 -6.30 5.96
N SER A 7 15.50 -5.53 5.07
CA SER A 7 15.41 -4.07 5.10
C SER A 7 13.96 -3.61 4.95
N ILE A 8 13.68 -2.42 5.47
CA ILE A 8 12.39 -1.74 5.33
C ILE A 8 12.69 -0.30 4.93
N VAL A 9 12.00 0.17 3.89
CA VAL A 9 12.00 1.57 3.47
C VAL A 9 10.58 2.08 3.64
N ASP A 10 10.41 3.05 4.54
CA ASP A 10 9.11 3.66 4.81
C ASP A 10 8.87 4.85 3.90
N PHE A 11 7.62 4.99 3.45
CA PHE A 11 7.12 6.16 2.73
C PHE A 11 5.98 6.77 3.53
N ASP A 12 5.95 8.10 3.60
CA ASP A 12 4.82 8.80 4.22
C ASP A 12 3.51 8.48 3.48
N PHE A 13 2.44 8.30 4.25
CA PHE A 13 1.10 8.13 3.67
C PHE A 13 0.70 9.39 2.91
N PRO A 14 0.22 9.26 1.66
CA PRO A 14 -0.28 10.41 0.94
C PRO A 14 -1.55 10.92 1.63
N ARG A 15 -1.63 12.23 1.85
CA ARG A 15 -2.89 12.87 2.23
C ARG A 15 -3.73 13.05 0.97
N ILE A 16 -4.69 12.14 0.76
CA ILE A 16 -5.62 12.19 -0.36
C ILE A 16 -6.83 13.04 0.05
N ASP A 17 -7.09 14.13 -0.67
CA ASP A 17 -8.30 14.93 -0.48
C ASP A 17 -9.49 14.18 -1.12
N PRO A 18 -10.60 13.96 -0.39
CA PRO A 18 -11.75 13.21 -0.89
C PRO A 18 -12.49 13.88 -2.06
N ILE A 19 -12.20 15.15 -2.38
CA ILE A 19 -12.80 15.83 -3.55
C ILE A 19 -12.05 15.57 -4.86
N LEU A 20 -10.85 14.97 -4.79
CA LEU A 20 -10.03 14.69 -5.97
C LEU A 20 -10.76 13.73 -6.92
N SER A 21 -10.60 14.00 -8.20
CA SER A 21 -11.05 13.13 -9.28
C SER A 21 -10.22 11.85 -9.38
N GLU A 22 -10.75 10.87 -10.11
CA GLU A 22 -10.04 9.62 -10.39
C GLU A 22 -8.72 9.85 -11.13
N ASP A 23 -8.66 10.84 -12.02
CA ASP A 23 -7.44 11.19 -12.76
C ASP A 23 -6.37 11.78 -11.83
N GLU A 24 -6.75 12.68 -10.91
CA GLU A 24 -5.84 13.25 -9.90
C GLU A 24 -5.33 12.16 -8.93
N ILE A 25 -6.20 11.26 -8.48
CA ILE A 25 -5.79 10.11 -7.65
C ILE A 25 -4.84 9.19 -8.44
N ASN A 26 -5.10 8.99 -9.73
CA ASN A 26 -4.24 8.19 -10.60
C ASN A 26 -2.86 8.84 -10.78
N GLU A 27 -2.78 10.17 -10.93
CA GLU A 27 -1.51 10.91 -10.99
C GLU A 27 -0.72 10.76 -9.68
N ILE A 28 -1.36 10.95 -8.52
CA ILE A 28 -0.70 10.74 -7.22
C ILE A 28 -0.19 9.29 -7.09
N SER A 29 -0.96 8.31 -7.56
CA SER A 29 -0.52 6.91 -7.57
C SER A 29 0.67 6.67 -8.50
N GLU A 30 0.77 7.41 -9.61
CA GLU A 30 1.89 7.34 -10.54
C GLU A 30 3.16 7.91 -9.92
N ASP A 31 3.07 9.04 -9.20
CA ASP A 31 4.19 9.62 -8.46
C ASP A 31 4.78 8.64 -7.45
N TYR A 32 3.94 7.93 -6.71
CA TYR A 32 4.38 6.89 -5.78
C TYR A 32 4.97 5.69 -6.52
N TYR A 33 4.36 5.26 -7.62
CA TYR A 33 4.90 4.18 -8.45
C TYR A 33 6.32 4.51 -8.93
N ILE A 34 6.56 5.70 -9.47
CA ILE A 34 7.87 6.16 -9.94
C ILE A 34 8.89 6.18 -8.79
N LYS A 35 8.49 6.57 -7.58
CA LYS A 35 9.36 6.52 -6.38
C LYS A 35 9.71 5.10 -5.94
N ILE A 36 8.78 4.15 -6.10
CA ILE A 36 8.92 2.77 -5.61
C ILE A 36 9.74 1.88 -6.57
N ILE A 37 9.54 2.01 -7.88
CA ILE A 37 10.17 1.11 -8.87
C ILE A 37 11.70 1.01 -8.78
N PRO A 38 12.47 2.08 -8.52
CA PRO A 38 13.92 2.00 -8.39
C PRO A 38 14.42 1.02 -7.30
N TYR A 39 13.60 0.67 -6.32
CA TYR A 39 13.95 -0.31 -5.28
C TYR A 39 13.83 -1.76 -5.76
N PHE A 40 13.14 -2.00 -6.88
CA PHE A 40 12.88 -3.33 -7.43
C PHE A 40 13.77 -3.67 -8.64
N SER A 41 14.70 -2.79 -9.03
CA SER A 41 15.66 -3.06 -10.10
C SER A 41 16.86 -3.89 -9.67
N ASN A 42 17.05 -4.11 -8.37
CA ASN A 42 18.14 -4.92 -7.83
C ASN A 42 17.77 -6.41 -7.84
N ALA A 43 18.78 -7.30 -7.94
CA ALA A 43 18.64 -8.75 -8.10
C ALA A 43 18.01 -9.50 -6.89
N ASP A 44 17.46 -8.77 -5.93
CA ASP A 44 16.85 -9.32 -4.73
C ASP A 44 15.51 -9.98 -5.07
N ARG A 45 15.49 -11.30 -4.92
CA ARG A 45 14.37 -12.15 -5.37
C ARG A 45 13.14 -12.07 -4.46
N PHE A 46 13.20 -11.35 -3.33
CA PHE A 46 12.17 -11.39 -2.29
C PHE A 46 11.76 -9.99 -1.80
N ASN A 47 11.43 -9.10 -2.73
CA ASN A 47 10.91 -7.77 -2.42
C ASN A 47 9.37 -7.74 -2.52
N ALA A 48 8.74 -6.94 -1.67
CA ALA A 48 7.30 -6.68 -1.72
C ALA A 48 7.00 -5.27 -1.23
N VAL A 49 5.89 -4.68 -1.69
CA VAL A 49 5.37 -3.41 -1.17
C VAL A 49 4.31 -3.72 -0.12
N HIS A 50 4.53 -3.31 1.13
CA HIS A 50 3.45 -3.24 2.10
C HIS A 50 2.66 -1.97 1.85
N LEU A 51 1.38 -2.09 1.49
CA LEU A 51 0.54 -0.95 1.10
C LEU A 51 -0.73 -0.90 1.94
N MET A 52 -0.91 0.23 2.62
CA MET A 52 -2.13 0.62 3.30
C MET A 52 -2.27 2.12 3.10
N ALA A 53 -3.42 2.61 2.65
CA ALA A 53 -3.69 4.03 2.48
C ALA A 53 -5.20 4.21 2.24
N GLU A 54 -5.59 5.39 1.76
CA GLU A 54 -6.93 5.62 1.24
C GLU A 54 -7.27 4.55 0.16
N PRO A 55 -8.49 3.97 0.18
CA PRO A 55 -8.87 2.85 -0.69
C PRO A 55 -8.69 3.09 -2.20
N THR A 56 -9.08 4.25 -2.73
CA THR A 56 -9.02 4.51 -4.17
C THR A 56 -7.58 4.70 -4.66
N PHE A 57 -6.75 5.42 -3.90
CA PHE A 57 -5.31 5.51 -4.14
C PHE A 57 -4.66 4.11 -4.09
N THR A 58 -4.99 3.33 -3.05
CA THR A 58 -4.47 1.98 -2.88
C THR A 58 -4.82 1.12 -4.09
N PHE A 59 -6.06 1.15 -4.55
CA PHE A 59 -6.50 0.41 -5.74
C PHE A 59 -5.68 0.77 -6.99
N CYS A 60 -5.48 2.07 -7.25
CA CYS A 60 -4.68 2.54 -8.39
C CYS A 60 -3.22 2.08 -8.31
N LEU A 61 -2.58 2.21 -7.14
CA LEU A 61 -1.18 1.84 -6.96
C LEU A 61 -0.96 0.32 -6.99
N VAL A 62 -1.84 -0.46 -6.32
CA VAL A 62 -1.80 -1.94 -6.39
C VAL A 62 -1.87 -2.40 -7.84
N SER A 63 -2.79 -1.83 -8.62
CA SER A 63 -2.96 -2.21 -10.03
C SER A 63 -1.70 -1.98 -10.86
N LYS A 64 -0.95 -0.89 -10.61
CA LYS A 64 0.32 -0.60 -11.29
C LYS A 64 1.43 -1.56 -10.86
N LEU A 65 1.58 -1.80 -9.56
CA LEU A 65 2.60 -2.69 -9.01
C LEU A 65 2.41 -4.13 -9.47
N LEU A 66 1.17 -4.65 -9.41
CA LEU A 66 0.87 -6.02 -9.87
C LEU A 66 1.12 -6.19 -11.36
N LYS A 67 0.78 -5.19 -12.19
CA LYS A 67 1.10 -5.19 -13.64
C LYS A 67 2.61 -5.26 -13.90
N LYS A 68 3.44 -4.73 -13.00
CA LYS A 68 4.90 -4.81 -13.06
C LYS A 68 5.47 -6.13 -12.50
N GLY A 69 4.61 -7.01 -11.98
CA GLY A 69 5.01 -8.27 -11.35
C GLY A 69 5.52 -8.11 -9.92
N ILE A 70 5.25 -6.96 -9.27
CA ILE A 70 5.68 -6.69 -7.90
C ILE A 70 4.64 -7.24 -6.92
N GLU A 71 5.09 -8.03 -5.93
CA GLU A 71 4.22 -8.53 -4.85
C GLU A 71 3.76 -7.36 -3.96
N VAL A 72 2.47 -7.31 -3.66
CA VAL A 72 1.89 -6.37 -2.70
C VAL A 72 1.39 -7.12 -1.48
N ILE A 73 1.60 -6.53 -0.31
CA ILE A 73 1.13 -7.02 0.98
C ILE A 73 0.24 -5.97 1.60
N ALA A 74 -0.93 -6.35 2.11
CA ALA A 74 -1.79 -5.46 2.88
C ALA A 74 -2.01 -6.03 4.27
N SER A 75 -2.10 -5.16 5.29
CA SER A 75 -2.59 -5.63 6.59
C SER A 75 -4.10 -5.75 6.57
N THR A 76 -4.60 -6.81 7.17
CA THR A 76 -6.01 -6.97 7.53
C THR A 76 -6.14 -6.57 8.98
N THR A 77 -7.02 -5.61 9.26
CA THR A 77 -7.30 -5.14 10.60
C THR A 77 -8.75 -5.42 10.98
N LYS A 78 -9.02 -5.51 12.27
CA LYS A 78 -10.35 -5.54 12.85
C LYS A 78 -10.54 -4.23 13.61
N GLY A 79 -11.52 -3.44 13.18
CA GLY A 79 -11.94 -2.24 13.90
C GLY A 79 -13.34 -2.47 14.48
N GLU A 80 -13.56 -2.04 15.71
CA GLU A 80 -14.91 -1.84 16.22
C GLU A 80 -15.34 -0.42 15.90
N ILE A 81 -16.39 -0.27 15.09
CA ILE A 81 -17.02 1.03 14.87
C ILE A 81 -17.81 1.34 16.15
N LYS A 82 -17.16 2.02 17.09
CA LYS A 82 -17.90 2.69 18.17
C LYS A 82 -18.59 3.88 17.51
N ASN A 83 -19.91 4.01 17.68
CA ASN A 83 -20.72 5.09 17.10
C ASN A 83 -20.40 6.50 17.65
N THR A 84 -19.22 6.69 18.24
CA THR A 84 -18.72 7.95 18.78
C THR A 84 -17.58 8.45 17.88
N LYS A 85 -17.42 9.77 17.77
CA LYS A 85 -16.33 10.45 17.04
C LYS A 85 -14.92 10.17 17.61
N GLU A 86 -14.76 9.11 18.38
CA GLU A 86 -13.50 8.70 18.98
C GLU A 86 -12.74 7.80 18.01
N GLU A 87 -11.42 7.91 18.02
CA GLU A 87 -10.53 7.01 17.29
C GLU A 87 -10.76 5.59 17.80
N GLY A 88 -11.40 4.76 16.96
CA GLY A 88 -11.61 3.35 17.29
C GLY A 88 -10.29 2.60 17.38
N GLU A 89 -10.20 1.66 18.31
CA GLU A 89 -9.05 0.75 18.37
C GLU A 89 -9.03 -0.12 17.10
N ILE A 90 -7.88 -0.15 16.44
CA ILE A 90 -7.65 -0.97 15.26
C ILE A 90 -6.70 -2.10 15.67
N GLU A 91 -7.21 -3.34 15.65
CA GLU A 91 -6.42 -4.54 15.93
C GLU A 91 -5.86 -5.11 14.62
N PHE A 92 -4.55 -5.34 14.55
CA PHE A 92 -3.95 -6.07 13.44
C PHE A 92 -4.30 -7.57 13.51
N VAL A 93 -4.81 -8.13 12.41
CA VAL A 93 -5.18 -9.55 12.34
C VAL A 93 -4.12 -10.36 11.60
N LYS A 94 -3.81 -10.00 10.34
CA LYS A 94 -2.82 -10.70 9.51
C LYS A 94 -2.43 -9.92 8.27
N PHE A 95 -1.33 -10.31 7.64
CA PHE A 95 -1.00 -9.87 6.29
C PHE A 95 -1.69 -10.71 5.23
N ARG A 96 -2.06 -10.09 4.11
CA ARG A 96 -2.51 -10.74 2.88
C ARG A 96 -1.61 -10.35 1.73
N LYS A 97 -1.24 -11.34 0.92
CA LYS A 97 -0.38 -11.17 -0.24
C LYS A 97 -1.23 -11.13 -1.50
N TYR A 98 -0.83 -10.27 -2.41
CA TYR A 98 -1.41 -10.10 -3.73
C TYR A 98 -0.26 -10.12 -4.74
N SER A 99 -0.36 -11.02 -5.71
CA SER A 99 0.57 -11.16 -6.83
C SER A 99 -0.25 -11.38 -8.09
N ASN A 100 0.30 -11.06 -9.26
CA ASN A 100 -0.39 -11.37 -10.52
C ASN A 100 -0.59 -12.89 -10.65
N PHE A 101 -1.78 -13.31 -11.12
CA PHE A 101 -2.11 -14.71 -11.40
C PHE A 101 -1.51 -15.17 -12.72
#